data_AF-A0A0M1P991-F1
#
_entry.id   AF-A0A0M1P991-F1
#
_cell.length_a   1.000
_cell.length_b   1.000
_cell.length_c   1.000
_cell.angle_alpha   90.00
_cell.angle_beta   90.00
_cell.angle_gamma   90.00
#
_symmetry.space_group_name_H-M   'P 1'
#
loop_
_entity.id
_entity.type
_entity.pdbx_description
1 polymer ?
#
loop_
_entity_poly.entity_id
_entity_poly.type
_entity_poly.pdbx_seq_one_letter_code
_entity_poly.pdbx_strand_id
1 'polypeptide(L)'
;MAENDLNIPYSLNSKKVAEATRSLLHKRGIKLEEIAELVMILQKKYYPSLTMEECIENVDAVLSKREVQNAVLTGIQLDILAEEGKLFSPLQEMLANDEGLYGVDEILAFSIVNVYGSIGFTNYGYIDKLKPGILEQLNDKTSGRVHTFLDDIVGAIAAAASSRIAHRKQADREIELYGTTEELPKD
;
A
#
# COMPACT_ATOMS: atom_id res chain seq x y z
N MET A 1 -38.27 35.07 10.85
CA MET A 1 -37.10 34.88 11.73
C MET A 1 -36.31 33.74 11.12
N ALA A 2 -35.03 33.98 10.81
CA ALA A 2 -34.21 33.19 9.90
C ALA A 2 -34.01 31.74 10.36
N GLU A 3 -34.23 30.78 9.45
CA GLU A 3 -33.68 29.43 9.55
C GLU A 3 -32.17 29.54 9.41
N ASN A 4 -31.47 29.17 10.48
CA ASN A 4 -30.03 29.13 10.56
C ASN A 4 -29.57 27.85 9.85
N ASP A 5 -29.44 27.89 8.52
CA ASP A 5 -28.72 26.87 7.75
C ASP A 5 -27.25 26.94 8.17
N LEU A 6 -26.89 26.15 9.18
CA LEU A 6 -25.50 25.90 9.55
C LEU A 6 -24.84 25.26 8.34
N ASN A 7 -24.06 26.05 7.61
CA ASN A 7 -23.23 25.62 6.49
C ASN A 7 -22.08 24.74 7.02
N ILE A 8 -22.40 23.51 7.45
CA ILE A 8 -21.43 22.55 7.94
C ILE A 8 -20.57 22.13 6.74
N PRO A 9 -19.25 22.34 6.78
CA PRO A 9 -18.37 21.89 5.71
C PRO A 9 -18.49 20.38 5.52
N TYR A 10 -18.52 19.93 4.26
CA TYR A 10 -18.57 18.51 3.93
C TYR A 10 -17.42 17.77 4.62
N SER A 11 -17.74 16.65 5.27
CA SER A 11 -16.75 15.77 5.90
C SER A 11 -17.17 14.31 5.76
N LEU A 12 -16.30 13.51 5.17
CA LEU A 12 -16.51 12.06 5.07
C LEU A 12 -15.87 11.36 6.26
N ASN A 13 -16.69 10.60 6.99
CA ASN A 13 -16.27 9.84 8.17
C ASN A 13 -15.06 8.93 7.86
N SER A 14 -13.94 9.14 8.56
CA SER A 14 -12.70 8.37 8.39
C SER A 14 -12.87 6.88 8.65
N LYS A 15 -13.72 6.50 9.60
CA LYS A 15 -14.00 5.09 9.91
C LYS A 15 -14.66 4.39 8.71
N LYS A 16 -15.63 5.05 8.07
CA LYS A 16 -16.29 4.53 6.87
C LYS A 16 -15.29 4.25 5.74
N VAL A 17 -14.30 5.12 5.57
CA VAL A 17 -13.27 4.94 4.54
C VAL A 17 -12.33 3.78 4.89
N ALA A 18 -11.84 3.72 6.13
CA ALA A 18 -10.99 2.62 6.58
C ALA A 18 -11.68 1.25 6.46
N GLU A 19 -12.97 1.17 6.84
CA GLU A 19 -13.77 -0.05 6.69
C GLU A 19 -13.98 -0.44 5.23
N ALA A 20 -14.27 0.54 4.36
CA ALA A 20 -14.40 0.30 2.93
C ALA A 20 -13.09 -0.22 2.32
N THR A 21 -11.95 0.38 2.66
CA THR A 21 -10.62 -0.05 2.20
C THR A 21 -10.36 -1.51 2.57
N ARG A 22 -10.54 -1.88 3.85
CA ARG A 22 -10.31 -3.27 4.31
C ARG A 22 -11.28 -4.25 3.67
N SER A 23 -12.56 -3.89 3.58
CA SER A 23 -13.56 -4.74 2.93
C SER A 23 -13.22 -4.96 1.47
N LEU A 24 -12.73 -3.94 0.78
CA LEU A 24 -12.42 -4.00 -0.64
C LEU A 24 -11.21 -4.89 -0.92
N LEU A 25 -10.12 -4.74 -0.16
CA LEU A 25 -8.97 -5.64 -0.21
C LEU A 25 -9.39 -7.11 0.00
N HIS A 26 -10.18 -7.37 1.05
CA HIS A 26 -10.67 -8.71 1.33
C HIS A 26 -11.55 -9.27 0.21
N LYS A 27 -12.45 -8.46 -0.38
CA LYS A 27 -13.28 -8.87 -1.53
C LYS A 27 -12.45 -9.15 -2.79
N ARG A 28 -11.31 -8.48 -2.96
CA ARG A 28 -10.36 -8.80 -4.02
C ARG A 28 -9.51 -10.04 -3.73
N GLY A 29 -9.58 -10.57 -2.51
CA GLY A 29 -8.90 -11.81 -2.11
C GLY A 29 -7.62 -11.58 -1.32
N ILE A 30 -7.34 -10.35 -0.89
CA ILE A 30 -6.13 -10.00 -0.16
C ILE A 30 -6.33 -10.11 1.34
N LYS A 31 -5.46 -10.87 2.00
CA LYS A 31 -5.31 -10.92 3.46
C LYS A 31 -4.11 -10.09 3.90
N LEU A 32 -4.15 -9.56 5.13
CA LEU A 32 -3.06 -8.75 5.66
C LEU A 32 -1.78 -9.57 5.83
N GLU A 33 -1.94 -10.84 6.17
CA GLU A 33 -0.89 -11.82 6.33
C GLU A 33 -0.10 -12.01 5.03
N GLU A 34 -0.78 -12.01 3.88
CA GLU A 34 -0.13 -12.16 2.57
C GLU A 34 0.73 -10.94 2.21
N ILE A 35 0.29 -9.73 2.60
CA ILE A 35 1.12 -8.53 2.46
C ILE A 35 2.30 -8.59 3.45
N ALA A 36 2.06 -9.06 4.67
CA ALA A 36 3.09 -9.21 5.69
C ALA A 36 4.17 -10.24 5.31
N GLU A 37 3.83 -11.28 4.55
CA GLU A 37 4.79 -12.21 3.95
C GLU A 37 5.73 -11.49 2.98
N LEU A 38 5.24 -10.54 2.17
CA LEU A 38 6.09 -9.72 1.31
C LEU A 38 7.05 -8.85 2.13
N VAL A 39 6.57 -8.27 3.23
CA VAL A 39 7.42 -7.52 4.18
C VAL A 39 8.49 -8.42 4.78
N MET A 40 8.13 -9.65 5.16
CA MET A 40 9.06 -10.63 5.67
C MET A 40 10.15 -10.95 4.63
N ILE A 41 9.77 -11.18 3.37
CA ILE A 41 10.72 -11.42 2.26
C ILE A 41 11.71 -10.26 2.12
N LEU A 42 11.21 -9.02 2.18
CA LEU A 42 12.01 -7.81 2.03
C LEU A 42 12.98 -7.59 3.20
N GLN A 43 12.56 -7.89 4.43
CA GLN A 43 13.25 -7.42 5.64
C GLN A 43 14.02 -8.51 6.40
N LYS A 44 13.70 -9.80 6.23
CA LYS A 44 14.26 -10.90 7.04
C LYS A 44 15.79 -11.00 6.97
N LYS A 45 16.40 -10.65 5.83
CA LYS A 45 17.86 -10.66 5.67
C LYS A 45 18.56 -9.58 6.52
N TYR A 46 17.88 -8.45 6.76
CA TYR A 46 18.39 -7.35 7.57
C TYR A 46 18.08 -7.54 9.05
N TYR A 47 16.90 -8.10 9.35
CA TYR A 47 16.39 -8.30 10.70
C TYR A 47 16.01 -9.77 10.93
N PRO A 48 16.97 -10.65 11.29
CA PRO A 48 16.70 -12.08 11.46
C PRO A 48 15.65 -12.39 12.55
N SER A 49 15.54 -11.53 13.57
CA SER A 49 14.55 -11.64 14.65
C SER A 49 13.16 -11.12 14.27
N LEU A 50 12.97 -10.57 13.07
CA LEU A 50 11.68 -10.06 12.61
C LEU A 50 10.62 -11.17 12.64
N THR A 51 9.49 -10.84 13.28
CA THR A 51 8.33 -11.71 13.46
C THR A 51 7.22 -11.38 12.47
N MET A 52 6.31 -12.33 12.24
CA MET A 52 5.19 -12.10 11.33
C MET A 52 4.20 -11.09 11.93
N GLU A 53 4.02 -11.12 13.24
CA GLU A 53 3.21 -10.19 14.01
C GLU A 53 3.70 -8.75 13.81
N GLU A 54 5.01 -8.50 13.93
CA GLU A 54 5.60 -7.19 13.63
C GLU A 54 5.33 -6.76 12.18
N CYS A 55 5.42 -7.68 11.21
CA CYS A 55 5.10 -7.36 9.80
C CYS A 55 3.63 -6.94 9.64
N ILE A 56 2.69 -7.70 10.21
CA ILE A 56 1.25 -7.41 10.16
C ILE A 56 0.95 -6.06 10.81
N GLU A 57 1.54 -5.76 11.96
CA GLU A 57 1.37 -4.45 12.64
C GLU A 57 1.84 -3.28 11.76
N ASN A 58 2.93 -3.47 11.00
CA ASN A 58 3.44 -2.45 10.10
C ASN A 58 2.54 -2.28 8.87
N VAL A 59 2.04 -3.38 8.29
CA VAL A 59 1.04 -3.34 7.21
C VAL A 59 -0.22 -2.61 7.68
N ASP A 60 -0.73 -2.94 8.86
CA ASP A 60 -1.90 -2.30 9.45
C ASP A 60 -1.69 -0.78 9.65
N ALA A 61 -0.51 -0.40 10.15
CA ALA A 61 -0.15 1.00 10.32
C ALA A 61 -0.06 1.77 9.00
N VAL A 62 0.37 1.12 7.91
CA VAL A 62 0.33 1.71 6.55
C VAL A 62 -1.12 1.90 6.09
N LEU A 63 -1.95 0.86 6.20
CA LEU A 63 -3.38 0.90 5.84
C LEU A 63 -4.21 1.89 6.68
N SER A 64 -3.73 2.28 7.86
CA SER A 64 -4.38 3.30 8.69
C SER A 64 -4.28 4.72 8.11
N LYS A 65 -3.37 4.96 7.14
CA LYS A 65 -3.10 6.29 6.58
C LYS A 65 -4.15 6.64 5.52
N ARG A 66 -4.66 7.87 5.59
CA ARG A 66 -5.71 8.37 4.68
C ARG A 66 -5.28 8.34 3.21
N GLU A 67 -4.05 8.77 2.92
CA GLU A 67 -3.51 8.79 1.55
C GLU A 67 -3.45 7.37 0.96
N VAL A 68 -3.01 6.39 1.76
CA VAL A 68 -3.00 4.97 1.37
C VAL A 68 -4.42 4.47 1.11
N GLN A 69 -5.37 4.78 1.99
CA GLN A 69 -6.77 4.38 1.81
C GLN A 69 -7.37 4.94 0.52
N ASN A 70 -7.06 6.19 0.20
CA ASN A 70 -7.51 6.83 -1.04
C ASN A 70 -6.93 6.12 -2.27
N ALA A 71 -5.64 5.80 -2.25
CA ALA A 71 -4.98 5.06 -3.33
C ALA A 71 -5.59 3.66 -3.52
N VAL A 72 -5.75 2.90 -2.43
CA VAL A 72 -6.37 1.56 -2.46
C VAL A 72 -7.78 1.59 -3.05
N LEU A 73 -8.63 2.51 -2.57
CA LEU A 73 -10.00 2.63 -3.05
C LEU A 73 -10.05 3.03 -4.52
N THR A 74 -9.18 3.94 -4.95
CA THR A 74 -9.16 4.45 -6.33
C THR A 74 -8.69 3.38 -7.30
N GLY A 75 -7.55 2.74 -7.02
CA GLY A 75 -6.98 1.74 -7.93
C GLY A 75 -7.87 0.50 -8.05
N ILE A 76 -8.36 -0.04 -6.93
CA ILE A 76 -9.26 -1.20 -7.00
C ILE A 76 -10.58 -0.86 -7.70
N GLN A 77 -11.09 0.37 -7.57
CA GLN A 77 -12.28 0.77 -8.31
C GLN A 77 -12.04 0.80 -9.81
N LEU A 78 -10.86 1.20 -10.27
CA LEU A 78 -10.48 1.17 -11.69
C LEU A 78 -10.35 -0.27 -12.19
N ASP A 79 -9.73 -1.15 -11.41
CA ASP A 79 -9.67 -2.59 -11.70
C ASP A 79 -11.08 -3.19 -11.87
N ILE A 80 -12.00 -2.88 -10.95
CA ILE A 80 -13.39 -3.37 -11.02
C ILE A 80 -14.09 -2.85 -12.28
N LEU A 81 -13.94 -1.57 -12.62
CA LEU A 81 -14.57 -1.02 -13.81
C LEU A 81 -14.00 -1.61 -15.10
N ALA A 82 -12.69 -1.88 -15.13
CA ALA A 82 -12.05 -2.55 -16.25
C ALA A 82 -12.55 -4.00 -16.38
N GLU A 83 -12.63 -4.73 -15.27
CA GLU A 83 -13.18 -6.10 -15.20
C GLU A 83 -14.65 -6.16 -15.67
N GLU A 84 -15.45 -5.14 -15.35
CA GLU A 84 -16.85 -5.03 -15.76
C GLU A 84 -17.06 -4.46 -17.17
N GLY A 85 -16.01 -4.06 -17.88
CA GLY A 85 -16.12 -3.48 -19.23
C GLY A 85 -16.75 -2.09 -19.25
N LYS A 86 -16.66 -1.31 -18.16
CA LYS A 86 -17.35 -0.02 -17.96
C LYS A 86 -16.48 1.20 -18.22
N LEU A 87 -15.23 1.02 -18.65
CA LEU A 87 -14.36 2.11 -19.04
C LEU A 87 -14.53 2.44 -20.52
N PHE A 88 -14.18 3.66 -20.91
CA PHE A 88 -14.14 4.05 -22.32
C PHE A 88 -12.87 3.50 -22.98
N SER A 89 -12.92 3.23 -24.29
CA SER A 89 -11.72 2.94 -25.09
C SER A 89 -10.94 4.23 -25.40
N PRO A 90 -9.59 4.26 -25.32
CA PRO A 90 -8.67 3.12 -25.21
C PRO A 90 -8.32 2.68 -23.77
N LEU A 91 -8.86 3.35 -22.74
CA LEU A 91 -8.51 3.07 -21.35
C LEU A 91 -8.96 1.67 -20.90
N GLN A 92 -10.11 1.23 -21.41
CA GLN A 92 -10.64 -0.11 -21.15
C GLN A 92 -9.64 -1.20 -21.54
N GLU A 93 -9.05 -1.10 -22.73
CA GLU A 93 -8.08 -2.07 -23.23
C GLU A 93 -6.75 -1.96 -22.48
N MET A 94 -6.30 -0.74 -22.15
CA MET A 94 -5.07 -0.52 -21.39
C MET A 94 -5.11 -1.23 -20.03
N LEU A 95 -6.20 -1.05 -19.27
CA LEU A 95 -6.33 -1.65 -17.94
C LEU A 95 -6.65 -3.14 -18.03
N ALA A 96 -7.62 -3.56 -18.85
CA ALA A 96 -7.99 -4.97 -18.90
C ALA A 96 -6.84 -5.90 -19.36
N ASN A 97 -5.89 -5.36 -20.13
CA ASN A 97 -4.73 -6.11 -20.59
C ASN A 97 -3.46 -5.86 -19.77
N ASP A 98 -3.48 -4.90 -18.83
CA ASP A 98 -2.30 -4.46 -18.08
C ASP A 98 -1.15 -4.12 -19.08
N GLU A 99 -1.42 -3.04 -19.82
CA GLU A 99 -0.55 -2.54 -20.90
C GLU A 99 0.74 -1.96 -20.32
N GLY A 100 1.90 -2.53 -20.66
CA GLY A 100 3.18 -2.17 -20.04
C GLY A 100 3.71 -0.75 -20.34
N LEU A 101 3.02 0.06 -21.13
CA LEU A 101 3.28 1.50 -21.30
C LEU A 101 2.27 2.40 -20.60
N TYR A 102 1.22 1.81 -20.02
CA TYR A 102 0.34 2.49 -19.08
C TYR A 102 1.03 2.47 -17.72
N GLY A 103 1.33 3.66 -17.18
CA GLY A 103 2.16 3.78 -15.98
C GLY A 103 1.47 4.48 -14.80
N VAL A 104 0.14 4.49 -14.76
CA VAL A 104 -0.63 5.31 -13.80
C VAL A 104 -0.87 4.56 -12.49
N ASP A 105 -0.96 3.25 -12.59
CA ASP A 105 -0.90 2.25 -11.53
C ASP A 105 0.36 2.40 -10.67
N GLU A 106 1.56 2.48 -11.25
CA GLU A 106 2.79 2.69 -10.49
C GLU A 106 2.87 4.10 -9.89
N ILE A 107 2.32 5.11 -10.57
CA ILE A 107 2.23 6.47 -10.02
C ILE A 107 1.34 6.48 -8.77
N LEU A 108 0.23 5.74 -8.79
CA LEU A 108 -0.64 5.57 -7.62
C LEU A 108 0.08 4.77 -6.52
N ALA A 109 0.82 3.72 -6.89
CA ALA A 109 1.66 2.93 -5.99
C ALA A 109 2.72 3.81 -5.29
N PHE A 110 3.39 4.70 -6.03
CA PHE A 110 4.35 5.65 -5.46
C PHE A 110 3.72 6.59 -4.44
N SER A 111 2.44 6.95 -4.57
CA SER A 111 1.75 7.75 -3.55
C SER A 111 1.70 7.03 -2.19
N ILE A 112 1.56 5.70 -2.18
CA ILE A 112 1.60 4.87 -0.97
C ILE A 112 3.02 4.81 -0.41
N VAL A 113 4.00 4.53 -1.27
CA VAL A 113 5.41 4.41 -0.84
C VAL A 113 5.92 5.71 -0.21
N ASN A 114 5.56 6.86 -0.81
CA ASN A 114 5.97 8.18 -0.34
C ASN A 114 5.54 8.49 1.10
N VAL A 115 4.45 7.89 1.60
CA VAL A 115 4.00 8.07 2.99
C VAL A 115 5.08 7.69 4.00
N TYR A 116 5.98 6.76 3.64
CA TYR A 116 7.11 6.31 4.46
C TYR A 116 8.47 6.57 3.78
N GLY A 117 8.52 7.52 2.85
CA GLY A 117 9.75 8.05 2.28
C GLY A 117 10.42 7.17 1.21
N SER A 118 11.48 7.74 0.62
CA SER A 118 12.14 7.21 -0.58
C SER A 118 12.86 5.87 -0.40
N ILE A 119 13.14 5.46 0.85
CA ILE A 119 13.74 4.14 1.15
C ILE A 119 12.83 3.01 0.64
N GLY A 120 11.52 3.23 0.64
CA GLY A 120 10.56 2.26 0.12
C GLY A 120 10.63 2.06 -1.40
N PHE A 121 11.20 2.99 -2.18
CA PHE A 121 11.17 2.90 -3.65
C PHE A 121 11.93 1.70 -4.19
N THR A 122 13.10 1.41 -3.62
CA THR A 122 13.91 0.26 -4.05
C THR A 122 13.25 -1.06 -3.69
N ASN A 123 12.60 -1.13 -2.52
CA ASN A 123 11.82 -2.30 -2.10
C ASN A 123 10.63 -2.52 -3.04
N TYR A 124 9.88 -1.46 -3.36
CA TYR A 124 8.72 -1.54 -4.26
C TYR A 124 9.14 -2.03 -5.64
N GLY A 125 10.07 -1.35 -6.32
CA GLY A 125 10.52 -1.77 -7.65
C GLY A 125 11.16 -3.16 -7.67
N TYR A 126 11.73 -3.62 -6.55
CA TYR A 126 12.26 -4.98 -6.45
C TYR A 126 11.14 -6.04 -6.43
N ILE A 127 10.10 -5.86 -5.62
CA ILE A 127 9.02 -6.86 -5.53
C ILE A 127 8.02 -6.78 -6.67
N ASP A 128 7.82 -5.59 -7.25
CA ASP A 128 7.03 -5.44 -8.47
C ASP A 128 7.66 -6.24 -9.62
N LYS A 129 9.00 -6.17 -9.75
CA LYS A 129 9.71 -6.99 -10.75
C LYS A 129 9.69 -8.49 -10.45
N LEU A 130 9.82 -8.87 -9.18
CA LEU A 130 9.94 -10.28 -8.77
C LEU A 130 8.58 -10.99 -8.68
N LYS A 131 7.52 -10.24 -8.36
CA LYS A 131 6.15 -10.69 -8.05
C LYS A 131 6.08 -11.94 -7.16
N PRO A 132 6.69 -11.97 -5.95
CA PRO A 132 6.61 -13.14 -5.07
C PRO A 132 5.25 -13.24 -4.36
N GLY A 133 4.91 -14.45 -3.90
CA GLY A 133 3.77 -14.68 -3.01
C GLY A 133 2.45 -14.28 -3.65
N ILE A 134 1.66 -13.44 -2.97
CA ILE A 134 0.36 -12.99 -3.49
C ILE A 134 0.48 -12.19 -4.80
N LEU A 135 1.61 -11.52 -5.05
CA LEU A 135 1.82 -10.78 -6.30
C LEU A 135 1.90 -11.72 -7.52
N GLU A 136 2.37 -12.95 -7.35
CA GLU A 136 2.37 -13.96 -8.42
C GLU A 136 0.95 -14.30 -8.84
N GLN A 137 0.06 -14.47 -7.85
CA GLN A 137 -1.35 -14.79 -8.08
C GLN A 137 -2.11 -13.62 -8.71
N LEU A 138 -1.82 -12.39 -8.29
CA LEU A 138 -2.45 -11.19 -8.85
C LEU A 138 -2.04 -10.94 -10.29
N ASN A 139 -0.82 -11.33 -10.67
CA ASN A 139 -0.31 -11.22 -12.03
C ASN A 139 -0.85 -12.33 -12.97
N ASP A 140 -1.59 -13.30 -12.45
CA ASP A 140 -2.19 -14.37 -13.26
C ASP A 140 -3.44 -13.87 -14.02
N LYS A 141 -3.26 -13.66 -15.32
CA LYS A 141 -4.30 -13.20 -16.26
C LYS A 141 -5.30 -14.29 -16.65
N THR A 142 -5.14 -15.55 -16.20
CA THR A 142 -6.02 -16.66 -16.59
C THR A 142 -7.35 -16.68 -15.83
N SER A 143 -7.42 -16.01 -14.68
CA SER A 143 -8.62 -15.96 -13.83
C SER A 143 -9.77 -15.12 -14.40
N GLY A 144 -9.48 -14.28 -15.40
CA GLY A 144 -10.40 -13.28 -15.93
C GLY A 144 -10.61 -12.07 -15.01
N ARG A 145 -9.91 -11.99 -13.88
CA ARG A 145 -9.90 -10.82 -13.00
C ARG A 145 -8.87 -9.81 -13.47
N VAL A 146 -9.17 -8.52 -13.26
CA VAL A 146 -8.25 -7.42 -13.57
C VAL A 146 -7.57 -6.94 -12.29
N HIS A 147 -6.25 -6.90 -12.28
CA HIS A 147 -5.43 -6.58 -11.11
C HIS A 147 -4.34 -5.56 -11.39
N THR A 148 -4.47 -4.78 -12.47
CA THR A 148 -3.50 -3.76 -12.92
C THR A 148 -3.10 -2.80 -11.82
N PHE A 149 -4.05 -2.30 -11.03
CA PHE A 149 -3.69 -1.44 -9.90
C PHE A 149 -3.41 -2.24 -8.62
N LEU A 150 -4.08 -3.37 -8.42
CA LEU A 150 -4.06 -4.08 -7.15
C LEU A 150 -2.70 -4.69 -6.81
N ASP A 151 -2.00 -5.29 -7.77
CA ASP A 151 -0.68 -5.89 -7.50
C ASP A 151 0.34 -4.82 -7.09
N ASP A 152 0.35 -3.69 -7.79
CA ASP A 152 1.14 -2.51 -7.49
C ASP A 152 0.83 -1.90 -6.12
N ILE A 153 -0.46 -1.77 -5.79
CA ILE A 153 -0.90 -1.28 -4.47
C ILE A 153 -0.43 -2.22 -3.37
N VAL A 154 -0.55 -3.54 -3.54
CA VAL A 154 -0.11 -4.53 -2.56
C VAL A 154 1.41 -4.46 -2.37
N GLY A 155 2.16 -4.37 -3.47
CA GLY A 155 3.61 -4.18 -3.43
C GLY A 155 4.00 -2.89 -2.70
N ALA A 156 3.36 -1.78 -3.03
CA ALA A 156 3.63 -0.48 -2.41
C ALA A 156 3.35 -0.48 -0.90
N ILE A 157 2.28 -1.14 -0.43
CA ILE A 157 1.98 -1.28 1.00
C ILE A 157 3.09 -2.08 1.69
N ALA A 158 3.54 -3.19 1.11
CA ALA A 158 4.64 -3.99 1.66
C ALA A 158 5.96 -3.21 1.70
N ALA A 159 6.26 -2.43 0.67
CA ALA A 159 7.46 -1.59 0.60
C ALA A 159 7.42 -0.44 1.63
N ALA A 160 6.26 0.21 1.80
CA ALA A 160 6.04 1.24 2.81
C ALA A 160 6.16 0.67 4.24
N ALA A 161 5.58 -0.50 4.50
CA ALA A 161 5.69 -1.20 5.78
C ALA A 161 7.15 -1.58 6.08
N SER A 162 7.88 -2.03 5.06
CA SER A 162 9.32 -2.32 5.15
C SER A 162 10.14 -1.08 5.51
N SER A 163 9.87 0.06 4.87
CA SER A 163 10.52 1.34 5.20
C SER A 163 10.26 1.74 6.66
N ARG A 164 9.01 1.60 7.12
CA ARG A 164 8.62 1.86 8.51
C ARG A 164 9.39 0.98 9.51
N ILE A 165 9.56 -0.30 9.21
CA ILE A 165 10.35 -1.23 10.05
C ILE A 165 11.80 -0.75 10.13
N ALA A 166 12.41 -0.42 8.99
CA ALA A 166 13.81 0.00 8.95
C ALA A 166 14.07 1.25 9.81
N HIS A 167 13.20 2.27 9.71
CA HIS A 167 13.28 3.47 10.56
C HIS A 167 13.15 3.14 12.06
N ARG A 168 12.23 2.25 12.43
CA ARG A 168 12.04 1.86 13.83
C ARG A 168 13.23 1.09 14.39
N LYS A 169 13.74 0.09 13.65
CA LYS A 169 14.88 -0.72 14.09
C LYS A 169 16.15 0.13 14.23
N GLN A 170 16.31 1.18 13.43
CA GLN A 170 17.39 2.15 13.61
C GLN A 170 17.23 2.96 14.91
N ALA A 171 16.02 3.47 15.18
CA ALA A 171 15.74 4.20 16.42
C ALA A 171 15.93 3.32 17.68
N ASP A 172 15.48 2.06 17.64
CA ASP A 172 15.68 1.11 18.74
C ASP A 172 17.18 0.89 19.01
N ARG A 173 17.97 0.72 17.94
CA ARG A 173 19.43 0.55 18.04
C ARG A 173 20.12 1.79 18.61
N GLU A 174 19.67 2.99 18.26
CA GLU A 174 20.23 4.23 18.81
C GLU A 174 19.94 4.35 20.31
N ILE A 175 18.74 3.97 20.76
CA ILE A 175 18.41 3.91 22.18
C ILE A 175 19.30 2.89 22.91
N GLU A 176 19.52 1.71 22.33
CA GLU A 176 20.39 0.69 22.91
C GLU A 176 21.85 1.14 23.03
N LEU A 177 22.36 1.86 22.02
CA LEU A 177 23.77 2.29 21.96
C LEU A 177 24.04 3.58 22.72
N TYR A 178 23.12 4.54 22.68
CA TYR A 178 23.33 5.90 23.15
C TYR A 178 22.38 6.33 24.27
N GLY A 179 21.35 5.52 24.60
CA GLY A 179 20.36 5.81 25.63
C GLY A 179 19.34 6.87 25.26
N THR A 180 19.43 7.48 24.08
CA THR A 180 18.53 8.53 23.58
C THR A 180 18.52 8.55 22.05
N THR A 181 17.43 9.06 21.47
CA THR A 181 17.32 9.39 20.04
C THR A 181 17.49 10.90 19.77
N GLU A 182 17.82 11.70 20.79
CA GLU A 182 18.03 13.14 20.61
C GLU A 182 19.33 13.42 19.82
N GLU A 183 19.33 14.49 19.01
CA GLU A 183 20.52 14.91 18.26
C GLU A 183 21.73 15.05 19.21
N LEU A 184 22.90 14.56 18.78
CA LEU A 184 24.18 14.88 19.44
C LEU A 184 24.26 16.40 19.66
N PRO A 185 24.77 16.87 20.81
CA PRO A 185 24.97 18.29 21.04
C PRO A 185 25.72 18.88 19.84
N LYS A 186 25.14 19.92 19.23
CA LYS A 186 25.82 20.69 18.19
C LYS A 186 26.93 21.49 18.88
N ASP A 187 28.15 20.95 18.85
CA ASP A 187 29.37 21.69 19.14
C ASP A 187 29.57 22.84 18.14
#